data_AF-A0A4U9HH46-F1
#
_entry.id   AF-A0A4U9HH46-F1
#
_cell.length_a   1.000
_cell.length_b   1.000
_cell.length_c   1.000
_cell.angle_alpha   90.00
_cell.angle_beta   90.00
_cell.angle_gamma   90.00
#
_symmetry.space_group_name_H-M   'P 1'
#
loop_
_entity.id
_entity.type
_entity.pdbx_description
1 polymer ?
#
loop_
_entity_poly.entity_id
_entity_poly.type
_entity_poly.pdbx_seq_one_letter_code
_entity_poly.pdbx_strand_id
1 'polypeptide(L)'
;MNDIDKDNMLLNKVISSSKGDKAYWSFKGRAKRQYCHALIQYPAMMVPALQGELIDAVLEIDSSITSIIDPFVGSGTTLGEAMCRGLDFVGMDINPLSILACEVKSGPLYIEALEKKMC
;
A
#
# COMPACT_ATOMS: atom_id res chain seq x y z
N MET A 1 16.91 -19.39 7.30
CA MET A 1 15.62 -19.92 6.82
C MET A 1 15.63 -19.81 5.31
N ASN A 2 15.26 -20.86 4.57
CA ASN A 2 15.21 -20.78 3.11
C ASN A 2 13.92 -20.07 2.66
N ASP A 3 13.80 -19.72 1.38
CA ASP A 3 12.65 -18.96 0.88
C ASP A 3 11.34 -19.77 0.90
N ILE A 4 11.41 -21.09 0.68
CA ILE A 4 10.25 -21.99 0.75
C ILE A 4 9.66 -22.01 2.18
N ASP A 5 10.50 -22.00 3.21
CA ASP A 5 10.07 -21.96 4.60
C ASP A 5 9.35 -20.65 4.91
N LYS A 6 9.90 -19.51 4.45
CA LYS A 6 9.28 -18.19 4.59
C LYS A 6 7.92 -18.11 3.89
N ASP A 7 7.85 -18.62 2.66
CA ASP A 7 6.60 -18.67 1.87
C ASP A 7 5.54 -19.51 2.58
N ASN A 8 5.91 -20.67 3.11
CA ASN A 8 5.01 -21.50 3.89
C ASN A 8 4.53 -20.81 5.18
N MET A 9 5.41 -20.08 5.88
CA MET A 9 5.01 -19.27 7.03
C MET A 9 4.01 -18.18 6.64
N LEU A 10 4.25 -17.48 5.53
CA LEU A 10 3.37 -16.44 5.03
C LEU A 10 2.00 -17.00 4.65
N LEU A 11 1.98 -18.10 3.91
CA LEU A 11 0.76 -18.79 3.51
C LEU A 11 -0.06 -19.20 4.74
N ASN A 12 0.59 -19.81 5.74
CA ASN A 12 -0.07 -20.20 6.98
C ASN A 12 -0.65 -19.00 7.73
N LYS A 13 0.09 -17.88 7.78
CA LYS A 13 -0.37 -16.64 8.41
C LYS A 13 -1.60 -16.09 7.70
N VAL A 14 -1.56 -15.90 6.38
CA VAL A 14 -2.68 -15.37 5.57
C VAL A 14 -3.93 -16.25 5.68
N ILE A 15 -3.76 -17.58 5.61
CA ILE A 15 -4.88 -18.52 5.78
C ILE A 15 -5.44 -18.43 7.20
N SER A 16 -4.58 -18.36 8.22
CA SER A 16 -5.01 -18.28 9.62
C SER A 16 -5.83 -17.03 9.91
N SER A 17 -5.46 -15.87 9.33
CA SER A 17 -6.23 -14.61 9.46
C SER A 17 -7.64 -14.72 8.89
N SER A 18 -7.86 -15.64 7.94
CA SER A 18 -9.17 -15.88 7.32
C SER A 18 -9.99 -16.97 8.02
N LYS A 19 -9.42 -17.68 9.01
CA LYS A 19 -10.12 -18.76 9.72
C LYS A 19 -11.22 -18.17 10.61
N GLY A 20 -12.46 -18.42 10.25
CA GLY A 20 -13.65 -18.01 11.02
C GLY A 20 -14.47 -16.90 10.36
N ASP A 21 -13.90 -16.18 9.39
CA ASP A 21 -14.62 -15.17 8.61
C ASP A 21 -14.18 -15.20 7.14
N LYS A 22 -15.04 -15.73 6.26
CA LYS A 22 -14.79 -15.73 4.81
C LYS A 22 -14.74 -14.32 4.22
N ALA A 23 -15.30 -13.33 4.90
CA ALA A 23 -15.30 -11.94 4.49
C ALA A 23 -14.14 -11.13 5.11
N TYR A 24 -13.19 -11.77 5.80
CA TYR A 24 -12.07 -11.08 6.46
C TYR A 24 -11.35 -10.12 5.50
N TRP A 25 -10.91 -10.61 4.34
CA TRP A 25 -10.23 -9.81 3.31
C TRP A 25 -11.16 -8.89 2.49
N SER A 26 -12.46 -8.82 2.79
CA SER A 26 -13.36 -7.89 2.09
C SER A 26 -13.23 -6.45 2.58
N PHE A 27 -12.73 -6.25 3.81
CA PHE A 27 -12.65 -4.95 4.50
C PHE A 27 -13.93 -4.11 4.45
N LYS A 28 -15.08 -4.74 4.19
CA LYS A 28 -16.38 -4.07 4.07
C LYS A 28 -16.72 -3.45 5.43
N GLY A 29 -16.82 -2.12 5.47
CA GLY A 29 -17.04 -1.37 6.72
C GLY A 29 -15.80 -1.18 7.61
N ARG A 30 -14.67 -1.84 7.33
CA ARG A 30 -13.38 -1.63 8.01
C ARG A 30 -12.43 -0.71 7.24
N ALA A 31 -12.58 -0.63 5.91
CA ALA A 31 -11.81 0.26 5.07
C ALA A 31 -12.26 1.71 5.25
N LYS A 32 -11.44 2.52 5.94
CA LYS A 32 -11.54 3.98 5.85
C LYS A 32 -10.63 4.44 4.71
N ARG A 33 -11.17 5.17 3.73
CA ARG A 33 -10.33 5.94 2.79
C ARG A 33 -9.73 7.10 3.59
N GLN A 34 -8.49 6.93 4.06
CA GLN A 34 -7.74 7.95 4.80
C GLN A 34 -6.63 8.54 3.91
N TYR A 35 -6.12 9.72 4.26
CA TYR A 35 -4.94 10.35 3.66
C TYR A 35 -5.00 10.56 2.13
N CYS A 36 -3.85 10.41 1.46
CA CYS A 36 -3.62 10.70 0.04
C CYS A 36 -4.40 9.79 -0.92
N HIS A 37 -5.04 8.72 -0.45
CA HIS A 37 -5.80 7.80 -1.30
C HIS A 37 -7.03 8.44 -1.96
N ALA A 38 -7.47 9.62 -1.49
CA ALA A 38 -8.60 10.35 -2.07
C ALA A 38 -8.21 11.37 -3.16
N LEU A 39 -6.92 11.64 -3.38
CA LEU A 39 -6.47 12.72 -4.27
C LEU A 39 -6.84 12.49 -5.74
N ILE A 40 -6.88 11.24 -6.19
CA ILE A 40 -7.31 10.86 -7.53
C ILE A 40 -8.21 9.62 -7.45
N GLN A 41 -9.42 9.70 -8.01
CA GLN A 41 -10.24 8.52 -8.23
C GLN A 41 -9.66 7.76 -9.42
N TYR A 42 -9.22 6.52 -9.18
CA TYR A 42 -8.84 5.59 -10.23
C TYR A 42 -9.84 4.43 -10.25
N PRO A 43 -10.19 3.85 -11.40
CA PRO A 43 -11.03 2.64 -11.44
C PRO A 43 -10.35 1.49 -10.70
N ALA A 44 -11.14 0.65 -10.01
CA ALA A 44 -10.67 -0.60 -9.37
C ALA A 44 -9.46 -0.44 -8.42
N MET A 45 -9.52 0.52 -7.49
CA MET A 45 -8.46 0.74 -6.50
C MET A 45 -8.35 -0.40 -5.48
N MET A 46 -7.12 -0.81 -5.19
CA MET A 46 -6.78 -1.68 -4.06
C MET A 46 -7.21 -1.06 -2.73
N VAL A 47 -7.68 -1.88 -1.78
CA VAL A 47 -8.01 -1.44 -0.42
C VAL A 47 -6.72 -1.21 0.36
N PRO A 48 -6.42 0.03 0.83
CA PRO A 48 -5.16 0.32 1.51
C PRO A 48 -4.90 -0.56 2.74
N ALA A 49 -5.92 -0.76 3.57
CA ALA A 49 -5.82 -1.60 4.77
C ALA A 49 -5.47 -3.07 4.45
N LEU A 50 -5.96 -3.61 3.34
CA LEU A 50 -5.60 -4.95 2.88
C LEU A 50 -4.12 -5.01 2.49
N GLN A 51 -3.68 -4.02 1.69
CA GLN A 51 -2.30 -3.95 1.25
C GLN A 51 -1.34 -3.79 2.43
N GLY A 52 -1.70 -2.95 3.40
CA GLY A 52 -0.95 -2.76 4.64
C GLY A 52 -0.79 -4.04 5.45
N GLU A 53 -1.90 -4.76 5.72
CA GLU A 53 -1.86 -6.02 6.47
C GLU A 53 -0.98 -7.09 5.77
N LEU A 54 -0.96 -7.11 4.44
CA LEU A 54 -0.10 -8.02 3.67
C LEU A 54 1.39 -7.63 3.74
N ILE A 55 1.70 -6.33 3.61
CA ILE A 55 3.08 -5.85 3.74
C ILE A 55 3.60 -6.15 5.15
N ASP A 56 2.81 -5.89 6.19
CA ASP A 56 3.18 -6.19 7.57
C ASP A 56 3.45 -7.70 7.77
N ALA A 57 2.59 -8.55 7.18
CA ALA A 57 2.79 -9.99 7.25
C ALA A 57 4.11 -10.46 6.60
N VAL A 58 4.50 -9.84 5.49
CA VAL A 58 5.78 -10.12 4.80
C VAL A 58 6.96 -9.62 5.64
N LEU A 59 6.93 -8.38 6.13
CA LEU A 59 8.02 -7.79 6.91
C LEU A 59 8.27 -8.49 8.25
N GLU A 60 7.21 -9.03 8.88
CA GLU A 60 7.34 -9.82 10.11
C GLU A 60 8.09 -11.15 9.89
N ILE A 61 7.98 -11.73 8.68
CA ILE A 61 8.65 -12.99 8.32
C ILE A 61 10.07 -12.71 7.81
N ASP A 62 10.22 -11.62 7.06
CA ASP A 62 11.51 -11.20 6.51
C ASP A 62 11.70 -9.68 6.62
N SER A 63 12.37 -9.28 7.70
CA SER A 63 12.71 -7.89 7.97
C SER A 63 13.87 -7.36 7.12
N SER A 64 14.50 -8.19 6.28
CA SER A 64 15.53 -7.74 5.34
C SER A 64 14.96 -7.07 4.09
N ILE A 65 13.65 -7.22 3.86
CA ILE A 65 12.93 -6.57 2.75
C ILE A 65 12.80 -5.07 3.05
N THR A 66 13.34 -4.26 2.15
CA THR A 66 13.39 -2.79 2.29
C THR A 66 12.71 -2.06 1.14
N SER A 67 12.27 -2.77 0.10
CA SER A 67 11.74 -2.18 -1.12
C SER A 67 10.51 -2.92 -1.65
N ILE A 68 9.57 -2.19 -2.24
CA ILE A 68 8.39 -2.70 -2.93
C ILE A 68 8.41 -2.31 -4.41
N ILE A 69 8.04 -3.24 -5.28
CA ILE A 69 7.75 -2.99 -6.69
C ILE A 69 6.26 -3.17 -6.96
N ASP A 70 5.64 -2.20 -7.62
CA ASP A 70 4.25 -2.28 -8.10
C ASP A 70 4.20 -1.99 -9.61
N PRO A 71 3.99 -3.02 -10.44
CA PRO A 71 3.96 -2.86 -11.90
C PRO A 71 2.66 -2.24 -12.43
N PHE A 72 1.66 -1.97 -11.58
CA PHE A 72 0.35 -1.42 -11.94
C PHE A 72 -0.14 -0.41 -10.90
N VAL A 73 0.60 0.69 -10.72
CA VAL A 73 0.40 1.57 -9.56
C VAL A 73 -0.98 2.21 -9.45
N GLY A 74 -1.65 2.46 -10.57
CA GLY A 74 -2.95 3.13 -10.61
C GLY A 74 -2.96 4.40 -9.77
N SER A 75 -3.80 4.44 -8.74
CA SER A 75 -3.88 5.59 -7.83
C SER A 75 -2.69 5.75 -6.87
N GLY A 76 -1.73 4.83 -6.84
CA GLY A 76 -0.59 4.87 -5.90
C GLY A 76 -0.94 4.43 -4.49
N THR A 77 -1.81 3.42 -4.33
CA THR A 77 -2.10 2.87 -2.99
C THR A 77 -0.86 2.22 -2.38
N THR A 78 -0.15 1.41 -3.16
CA THR A 78 1.08 0.73 -2.71
C THR A 78 2.18 1.72 -2.36
N LEU A 79 2.33 2.82 -3.12
CA LEU A 79 3.24 3.92 -2.78
C LEU A 79 2.94 4.46 -1.38
N GLY A 80 1.67 4.78 -1.10
CA GLY A 80 1.28 5.31 0.21
C GLY A 80 1.59 4.34 1.35
N GLU A 81 1.28 3.05 1.18
CA GLU A 81 1.56 2.02 2.18
C GLU A 81 3.06 1.77 2.38
N ALA A 82 3.87 1.90 1.32
CA ALA A 82 5.34 1.83 1.39
C ALA A 82 5.90 3.04 2.16
N MET A 83 5.44 4.25 1.84
CA MET A 83 5.85 5.48 2.54
C MET A 83 5.52 5.42 4.04
N CYS A 84 4.33 4.94 4.41
CA CYS A 84 3.93 4.77 5.82
C CYS A 84 4.85 3.82 6.60
N ARG A 85 5.56 2.92 5.93
CA ARG A 85 6.47 1.93 6.51
C ARG A 85 7.95 2.24 6.29
N GLY A 86 8.27 3.35 5.64
CA GLY A 86 9.65 3.72 5.31
C GLY A 86 10.33 2.75 4.33
N LEU A 87 9.56 2.14 3.42
CA LEU A 87 10.08 1.27 2.38
C LEU A 87 10.37 2.06 1.11
N ASP A 88 11.44 1.66 0.41
CA ASP A 88 11.71 2.12 -0.95
C ASP A 88 10.62 1.63 -1.90
N PHE A 89 10.30 2.42 -2.92
CA PHE A 89 9.20 2.10 -3.83
C PHE A 89 9.56 2.34 -5.28
N VAL A 90 9.27 1.35 -6.12
CA VAL A 90 9.34 1.45 -7.59
C VAL A 90 7.97 1.14 -8.17
N GLY A 91 7.45 2.09 -8.94
CA GLY A 91 6.12 2.02 -9.52
C GLY A 91 6.12 2.15 -11.02
N MET A 92 5.28 1.36 -11.71
CA MET A 92 5.05 1.46 -13.15
C MET A 92 3.54 1.44 -13.45
N ASP A 93 3.14 2.13 -14.51
CA ASP A 93 1.79 2.09 -15.09
C ASP A 93 1.87 2.56 -16.54
N ILE A 94 0.99 2.05 -17.39
CA ILE A 94 0.87 2.51 -18.77
C ILE A 94 0.21 3.88 -18.86
N ASN A 95 -0.61 4.25 -17.86
CA ASN A 95 -1.32 5.52 -17.82
C ASN A 95 -0.41 6.62 -17.22
N PRO A 96 -0.02 7.64 -18.00
CA PRO A 96 0.82 8.74 -17.49
C PRO A 96 0.19 9.49 -16.31
N LEU A 97 -1.15 9.51 -16.22
CA LEU A 97 -1.84 10.14 -15.09
C LEU A 97 -1.58 9.39 -13.78
N SER A 98 -1.50 8.06 -13.80
CA SER A 98 -1.15 7.25 -12.63
C SER A 98 0.25 7.58 -12.13
N ILE A 99 1.20 7.74 -13.05
CA ILE A 99 2.58 8.13 -12.72
C ILE A 99 2.61 9.51 -12.08
N LEU A 100 1.99 10.52 -12.72
CA LEU A 100 1.91 11.88 -12.18
C LEU A 100 1.23 11.90 -10.80
N ALA A 101 0.17 11.11 -10.60
CA ALA A 101 -0.49 10.97 -9.31
C ALA A 101 0.46 10.48 -8.23
N CYS A 102 1.28 9.47 -8.54
CA CYS A 102 2.26 8.90 -7.65
C CYS A 102 3.38 9.90 -7.34
N GLU A 103 3.90 10.59 -8.35
CA GLU A 103 4.94 11.62 -8.17
C GLU A 103 4.46 12.73 -7.23
N VAL A 104 3.26 13.28 -7.46
CA VAL A 104 2.69 14.33 -6.59
C VAL A 104 2.48 13.82 -5.16
N LYS A 105 2.10 12.55 -4.99
CA LYS A 105 1.94 11.92 -3.67
C LYS A 105 3.28 11.67 -2.96
N SER A 106 4.34 11.37 -3.72
CA SER A 106 5.68 11.10 -3.20
C SER A 106 6.38 12.35 -2.65
N GLY A 107 5.91 13.54 -3.01
CA GLY A 107 6.38 14.82 -2.50
C GLY A 107 7.38 15.52 -3.42
N PRO A 108 8.02 16.62 -2.95
CA PRO A 108 7.98 17.15 -1.59
C PRO A 108 6.63 17.76 -1.20
N LEU A 109 6.22 17.55 0.07
CA LEU A 109 5.02 18.16 0.63
C LEU A 109 5.35 19.57 1.15
N TYR A 110 4.89 20.61 0.45
CA TYR A 110 5.13 22.00 0.80
C TYR A 110 4.14 22.51 1.86
N ILE A 111 4.31 22.07 3.11
CA ILE A 111 3.38 22.35 4.21
C ILE A 111 3.24 23.86 4.45
N GLU A 112 4.34 24.61 4.51
CA GLU A 112 4.31 26.07 4.73
C GLU A 112 3.51 26.82 3.65
N ALA A 113 3.67 26.42 2.38
CA ALA A 113 2.96 27.03 1.27
C ALA A 113 1.46 26.71 1.29
N LEU A 114 1.08 25.53 1.79
CA LEU A 114 -0.31 25.12 1.99
C LEU A 114 -0.95 25.92 3.12
N GLU A 115 -0.29 26.01 4.27
CA GLU A 115 -0.77 26.79 5.43
C GLU A 115 -1.06 28.24 5.05
N LYS A 116 -0.16 28.88 4.28
CA LYS A 116 -0.35 30.24 3.77
C LYS A 116 -1.56 30.42 2.85
N LYS A 117 -2.00 29.38 2.14
CA LYS A 117 -3.17 29.42 1.25
C LYS A 117 -4.50 29.10 1.95
N MET A 118 -4.44 28.47 3.12
CA MET A 118 -5.64 28.11 3.90
C MET A 118 -6.12 29.27 4.78
N CYS A 119 -5.27 30.27 5.05
CA CYS A 119 -5.62 31.56 5.63
C CYS A 119 -6.06 32.56 4.56
#